data_AF-A0A183PYB5-F1
#
_entry.id   AF-A0A183PYB5-F1
#
_cell.length_a   1.000
_cell.length_b   1.000
_cell.length_c   1.000
_cell.angle_alpha   90.00
_cell.angle_beta   90.00
_cell.angle_gamma   90.00
#
_symmetry.space_group_name_H-M   'P 1'
#
loop_
_entity.id
_entity.type
_entity.pdbx_description
1 polymer ?
#
loop_
_entity_poly.entity_id
_entity_poly.type
_entity_poly.pdbx_seq_one_letter_code
_entity_poly.pdbx_strand_id
1 'polypeptide(L)'
;MAPYYELVCKELNLPIDQRILKSMQSVNEAKIKELDAKIKDAEENLGDTEIRTAMMEKAHYLSKIGDKEGSLSQFRLILDKTLMPGFRLDTIFHIIRIGFFFGDRDLVTKNIEKANSLIEEGGDWDRRNRLKVYRGLYSMSVRDFDTAAKNFLDAVATFTSYELMDYKTFIIYTVMSAMIALKRPDLREKVNLSDTCSLSTTYI
;
A
#
# COMPACT_ATOMS: atom_id res chain seq x y z
N MET A 1 9.19 -11.45 -9.87
CA MET A 1 8.76 -10.44 -10.86
C MET A 1 8.56 -11.03 -12.27
N ALA A 2 8.42 -12.35 -12.44
CA ALA A 2 8.24 -12.93 -13.77
C ALA A 2 7.01 -12.39 -14.55
N PRO A 3 5.78 -12.35 -13.96
CA PRO A 3 4.61 -11.82 -14.68
C PRO A 3 4.71 -10.31 -14.91
N TYR A 4 5.29 -9.56 -13.97
CA TYR A 4 5.49 -8.12 -14.15
C TYR A 4 6.53 -7.79 -15.23
N TYR A 5 7.59 -8.58 -15.34
CA TYR A 5 8.61 -8.42 -16.39
C TYR A 5 8.02 -8.68 -17.78
N GLU A 6 7.15 -9.69 -17.92
CA GLU A 6 6.45 -9.94 -19.17
C GLU A 6 5.48 -8.81 -19.56
N LEU A 7 4.75 -8.24 -18.60
CA LEU A 7 3.87 -7.09 -18.83
C LEU A 7 4.67 -5.85 -19.25
N VAL A 8 5.75 -5.54 -18.53
CA VAL A 8 6.59 -4.36 -18.81
C VAL A 8 7.33 -4.50 -20.13
N CYS A 9 7.86 -5.69 -20.46
CA CYS A 9 8.50 -5.91 -21.76
C CYS A 9 7.51 -5.80 -22.93
N LYS A 10 6.25 -6.21 -22.73
CA LYS A 10 5.18 -6.03 -23.73
C LYS A 10 4.80 -4.56 -23.90
N GLU A 11 4.69 -3.79 -22.82
CA GLU A 11 4.34 -2.36 -22.90
C GLU A 11 5.48 -1.50 -23.47
N LEU A 12 6.73 -1.82 -23.14
CA LEU A 12 7.91 -1.06 -23.58
C LEU A 12 8.51 -1.54 -24.91
N ASN A 13 7.92 -2.55 -25.57
CA ASN A 13 8.47 -3.20 -26.77
C ASN A 13 9.95 -3.63 -26.63
N LEU A 14 10.36 -4.02 -25.43
CA LEU A 14 11.73 -4.45 -25.17
C LEU A 14 11.90 -5.94 -25.48
N PRO A 15 13.04 -6.36 -26.06
CA PRO A 15 13.31 -7.78 -26.30
C PRO A 15 13.35 -8.53 -24.96
N ILE A 16 12.61 -9.63 -24.92
CA ILE A 16 12.48 -10.46 -23.72
C ILE A 16 13.67 -11.40 -23.62
N ASP A 17 14.48 -11.25 -22.57
CA ASP A 17 15.56 -12.19 -22.27
C ASP A 17 15.01 -13.49 -21.66
N GLN A 18 14.76 -14.47 -22.52
CA GLN A 18 14.21 -15.77 -22.14
C GLN A 18 15.06 -16.54 -21.10
N ARG A 19 16.37 -16.30 -21.05
CA ARG A 19 17.27 -16.92 -20.05
C ARG A 19 16.98 -16.38 -18.64
N ILE A 20 16.81 -15.07 -18.53
CA ILE A 20 16.53 -14.40 -17.26
C ILE A 20 15.12 -14.77 -16.81
N LEU A 21 14.14 -14.78 -17.72
CA LEU A 21 12.78 -15.23 -17.41
C LEU A 21 12.73 -16.65 -16.85
N LYS A 22 13.39 -17.61 -17.49
CA LYS A 22 13.41 -19.01 -17.01
C LYS A 22 14.06 -19.16 -15.64
N SER A 23 15.16 -18.44 -15.39
CA SER A 23 15.78 -18.43 -14.06
C SER A 23 14.89 -17.78 -12.99
N MET A 24 14.13 -16.74 -13.35
CA MET A 24 13.18 -16.10 -12.43
C MET A 24 11.96 -16.97 -12.17
N GLN A 25 11.45 -17.67 -13.19
CA GLN A 25 10.33 -18.60 -13.06
C GLN A 25 10.71 -19.81 -12.19
N SER A 26 11.90 -20.39 -12.37
CA SER A 26 12.34 -21.53 -11.57
C SER A 26 12.52 -21.18 -10.08
N VAL A 27 13.14 -20.04 -9.79
CA VAL A 27 13.26 -19.53 -8.41
C VAL A 27 11.87 -19.21 -7.83
N ASN A 28 10.95 -18.75 -8.68
CA ASN A 28 9.60 -18.44 -8.26
C ASN A 28 8.82 -19.69 -7.87
N GLU A 29 8.83 -20.71 -8.73
CA GLU A 29 8.17 -21.99 -8.49
C GLU A 29 8.75 -22.71 -7.27
N ALA A 30 10.07 -22.66 -7.07
CA ALA A 30 10.70 -23.26 -5.89
C ALA A 30 10.16 -22.64 -4.60
N LYS A 31 10.12 -21.29 -4.53
CA LYS A 31 9.61 -20.59 -3.35
C LYS A 31 8.11 -20.74 -3.16
N ILE A 32 7.31 -20.79 -4.23
CA ILE A 32 5.87 -21.08 -4.12
C ILE A 32 5.66 -22.47 -3.54
N LYS A 33 6.42 -23.48 -4.00
CA LYS A 33 6.35 -24.85 -3.48
C LYS A 33 6.77 -24.94 -2.01
N GLU A 34 7.82 -24.23 -1.60
CA GLU A 34 8.22 -24.14 -0.19
C GLU A 34 7.12 -23.52 0.67
N LEU A 35 6.49 -22.44 0.19
CA LEU A 35 5.40 -21.78 0.91
C LEU A 35 4.13 -22.64 0.96
N ASP A 36 3.82 -23.38 -0.11
CA ASP A 36 2.71 -24.34 -0.13
C ASP A 36 2.96 -25.52 0.80
N ALA A 37 4.20 -26.01 0.89
CA ALA A 37 4.58 -27.03 1.85
C ALA A 37 4.42 -26.53 3.29
N LYS A 38 4.90 -25.31 3.59
CA LYS A 38 4.69 -24.67 4.90
C LYS A 38 3.21 -24.51 5.26
N ILE A 39 2.35 -24.18 4.30
CA ILE A 39 0.91 -24.08 4.55
C ILE A 39 0.31 -25.44 4.88
N LYS A 40 0.68 -26.50 4.15
CA LYS A 40 0.22 -27.87 4.44
C LYS A 40 0.71 -28.38 5.79
N ASP A 41 1.99 -28.16 6.09
CA ASP A 41 2.57 -28.51 7.39
C ASP A 41 1.88 -27.75 8.53
N ALA A 42 1.51 -26.48 8.29
CA ALA A 42 0.76 -25.69 9.26
C ALA A 42 -0.69 -26.15 9.41
N GLU A 43 -1.33 -26.63 8.34
CA GLU A 43 -2.70 -27.19 8.38
C GLU A 43 -2.74 -28.55 9.08
N GLU A 44 -1.69 -29.36 8.95
CA GLU A 44 -1.63 -30.71 9.53
C GLU A 44 -1.13 -30.72 10.99
N ASN A 45 -0.18 -29.84 11.35
CA ASN A 45 0.53 -29.91 12.64
C ASN A 45 0.32 -28.71 13.57
N LEU A 46 -0.14 -27.55 13.07
CA LEU A 46 -0.08 -26.29 13.80
C LEU A 46 -1.45 -25.61 13.90
N GLY A 47 -1.59 -24.69 14.85
CA GLY A 47 -2.86 -24.01 15.12
C GLY A 47 -3.23 -22.94 14.07
N ASP A 48 -4.48 -22.46 14.12
CA ASP A 48 -5.04 -21.43 13.23
C ASP A 48 -4.18 -20.16 13.09
N THR A 49 -3.38 -19.84 14.11
CA THR A 49 -2.48 -18.68 14.11
C THR A 49 -1.32 -18.83 13.13
N GLU A 50 -0.79 -20.03 12.96
CA GLU A 50 0.38 -20.29 12.12
C GLU A 50 0.00 -20.50 10.65
N ILE A 51 -1.18 -21.09 10.41
CA ILE A 51 -1.76 -21.14 9.06
C ILE A 51 -1.93 -19.72 8.53
N ARG A 52 -2.37 -18.77 9.37
CA ARG A 52 -2.53 -17.35 9.00
C ARG A 52 -1.21 -16.67 8.67
N THR A 53 -0.15 -16.88 9.45
CA THR A 53 1.17 -16.28 9.14
C THR A 53 1.77 -16.85 7.86
N ALA A 54 1.64 -18.16 7.63
CA ALA A 54 2.07 -18.81 6.39
C ALA A 54 1.28 -18.31 5.17
N MET A 55 -0.04 -18.15 5.28
CA MET A 55 -0.86 -17.55 4.22
C MET A 55 -0.46 -16.10 3.94
N MET A 56 -0.14 -15.31 4.98
CA MET A 56 0.34 -13.93 4.83
C MET A 56 1.70 -13.87 4.11
N GLU A 57 2.63 -14.74 4.48
CA GLU A 57 3.96 -14.83 3.85
C GLU A 57 3.83 -15.19 2.37
N LYS A 58 2.93 -16.14 2.04
CA LYS A 58 2.60 -16.49 0.65
C LYS A 58 1.99 -15.30 -0.09
N ALA A 59 1.05 -14.58 0.51
CA ALA A 59 0.43 -13.43 -0.12
C ALA A 59 1.44 -12.29 -0.37
N HIS A 60 2.35 -12.02 0.58
CA HIS A 60 3.45 -11.06 0.37
C HIS A 60 4.41 -11.50 -0.74
N TYR A 61 4.70 -12.79 -0.82
CA TYR A 61 5.54 -13.34 -1.87
C TYR A 61 4.89 -13.19 -3.25
N LEU A 62 3.59 -13.49 -3.38
CA LEU A 62 2.79 -13.26 -4.59
C LEU A 62 2.75 -11.78 -5.00
N SER A 63 2.58 -10.86 -4.03
CA SER A 63 2.69 -9.42 -4.28
C SER A 63 4.06 -9.02 -4.83
N LYS A 64 5.14 -9.60 -4.30
CA LYS A 64 6.52 -9.33 -4.76
C LYS A 64 6.78 -9.89 -6.17
N ILE A 65 6.07 -10.94 -6.55
CA ILE A 65 6.16 -11.51 -7.90
C ILE A 65 5.41 -10.64 -8.91
N GLY A 66 4.36 -9.92 -8.46
CA GLY A 66 3.50 -9.10 -9.31
C GLY A 66 2.36 -9.89 -9.95
N ASP A 67 1.93 -11.00 -9.34
CA ASP A 67 0.73 -11.72 -9.79
C ASP A 67 -0.52 -11.10 -9.14
N LYS A 68 -1.28 -10.35 -9.95
CA LYS A 68 -2.46 -9.58 -9.49
C LYS A 68 -3.59 -10.49 -9.02
N GLU A 69 -3.93 -11.52 -9.80
CA GLU A 69 -5.10 -12.36 -9.56
C GLU A 69 -4.84 -13.38 -8.45
N GLY A 70 -3.66 -13.99 -8.46
CA GLY A 70 -3.21 -14.90 -7.40
C GLY A 70 -3.14 -14.19 -6.05
N SER A 71 -2.63 -12.95 -6.01
CA SER A 71 -2.58 -12.18 -4.77
C SER A 71 -3.99 -11.82 -4.26
N LEU A 72 -4.87 -11.32 -5.14
CA LEU A 72 -6.22 -10.92 -4.74
C LEU A 72 -7.06 -12.10 -4.20
N SER A 73 -6.92 -13.28 -4.79
CA SER A 73 -7.64 -14.47 -4.31
C SER A 73 -7.12 -14.91 -2.93
N GLN A 74 -5.81 -14.93 -2.71
CA GLN A 74 -5.22 -15.23 -1.40
C GLN A 74 -5.61 -14.20 -0.34
N PHE A 75 -5.60 -12.90 -0.66
CA PHE A 75 -6.04 -11.87 0.29
C PHE A 75 -7.52 -11.97 0.66
N ARG A 76 -8.40 -12.43 -0.25
CA ARG A 76 -9.80 -12.71 0.09
C ARG A 76 -9.93 -13.87 1.06
N LEU A 77 -9.21 -14.97 0.82
CA LEU A 77 -9.18 -16.12 1.74
C LEU A 77 -8.67 -15.73 3.14
N ILE A 78 -7.68 -14.84 3.20
CA ILE A 78 -7.15 -14.31 4.46
C ILE A 78 -8.21 -13.46 5.17
N LEU A 79 -8.94 -12.60 4.46
CA LEU A 79 -9.99 -11.77 5.05
C LEU A 79 -11.12 -12.62 5.66
N ASP A 80 -11.52 -13.70 5.00
CA ASP A 80 -12.56 -14.61 5.49
C ASP A 80 -12.12 -15.37 6.74
N LYS A 81 -10.86 -15.81 6.80
CA LYS A 81 -10.30 -16.55 7.95
C LYS A 81 -9.94 -15.67 9.14
N THR A 82 -9.79 -14.35 8.96
CA THR A 82 -9.31 -13.44 10.01
C THR A 82 -10.48 -12.89 10.83
N LEU A 83 -10.41 -13.01 12.16
CA LEU A 83 -11.40 -12.44 13.10
C LEU A 83 -10.98 -11.08 13.68
N MET A 84 -9.68 -10.79 13.77
CA MET A 84 -9.17 -9.56 14.41
C MET A 84 -9.22 -8.35 13.44
N PRO A 85 -9.85 -7.22 13.82
CA PRO A 85 -10.04 -6.06 12.94
C PRO A 85 -8.72 -5.41 12.51
N GLY A 86 -7.71 -5.36 13.39
CA GLY A 86 -6.40 -4.79 13.05
C GLY A 86 -5.72 -5.52 11.88
N PHE A 87 -5.75 -6.85 11.89
CA PHE A 87 -5.14 -7.67 10.82
C PHE A 87 -5.94 -7.59 9.50
N ARG A 88 -7.27 -7.47 9.57
CA ARG A 88 -8.09 -7.18 8.39
C ARG A 88 -7.71 -5.84 7.75
N LEU A 89 -7.48 -4.82 8.57
CA LEU A 89 -7.08 -3.51 8.07
C LEU A 89 -5.70 -3.54 7.39
N ASP A 90 -4.73 -4.21 8.00
CA ASP A 90 -3.38 -4.36 7.44
C ASP A 90 -3.41 -5.13 6.10
N THR A 91 -4.29 -6.14 6.00
CA THR A 91 -4.54 -6.86 4.74
C THR A 91 -5.14 -5.94 3.67
N ILE A 92 -6.13 -5.12 4.02
CA ILE A 92 -6.75 -4.16 3.10
C ILE A 92 -5.74 -3.11 2.62
N PHE A 93 -4.86 -2.61 3.49
CA PHE A 93 -3.78 -1.71 3.06
C PHE A 93 -2.88 -2.37 2.02
N HIS A 94 -2.60 -3.66 2.15
CA HIS A 94 -1.81 -4.39 1.15
C HIS A 94 -2.54 -4.48 -0.20
N ILE A 95 -3.85 -4.73 -0.20
CA ILE A 95 -4.66 -4.74 -1.43
C ILE A 95 -4.67 -3.35 -2.08
N ILE A 96 -4.77 -2.27 -1.28
CA ILE A 96 -4.71 -0.89 -1.78
C ILE A 96 -3.36 -0.61 -2.45
N ARG A 97 -2.24 -1.08 -1.89
CA ARG A 97 -0.91 -0.94 -2.50
C ARG A 97 -0.83 -1.64 -3.86
N ILE A 98 -1.38 -2.85 -3.97
CA ILE A 98 -1.47 -3.57 -5.24
C ILE A 98 -2.33 -2.79 -6.24
N GLY A 99 -3.46 -2.24 -5.77
CA GLY A 99 -4.32 -1.37 -6.58
C GLY A 99 -3.59 -0.14 -7.12
N PHE A 100 -2.78 0.52 -6.31
CA PHE A 100 -1.94 1.65 -6.76
C PHE A 100 -0.89 1.22 -7.78
N PHE A 101 -0.26 0.06 -7.60
CA PHE A 101 0.75 -0.45 -8.52
C PHE A 101 0.17 -0.76 -9.91
N PHE A 102 -1.03 -1.34 -9.98
CA PHE A 102 -1.71 -1.62 -11.25
C PHE A 102 -2.56 -0.45 -11.78
N GLY A 103 -2.68 0.64 -11.02
CA GLY A 103 -3.46 1.82 -11.41
C GLY A 103 -4.99 1.65 -11.42
N ASP A 104 -5.52 0.59 -10.80
CA ASP A 104 -6.97 0.31 -10.76
C ASP A 104 -7.69 1.18 -9.71
N ARG A 105 -8.29 2.28 -10.18
CA ARG A 105 -8.98 3.27 -9.32
C ARG A 105 -10.23 2.72 -8.63
N ASP A 106 -10.99 1.86 -9.32
CA ASP A 106 -12.21 1.26 -8.77
C ASP A 106 -11.93 0.33 -7.60
N LEU A 107 -10.84 -0.45 -7.71
CA LEU A 107 -10.42 -1.36 -6.66
C LEU A 107 -9.94 -0.57 -5.43
N VAL A 108 -9.18 0.50 -5.64
CA VAL A 108 -8.70 1.37 -4.56
C VAL A 108 -9.87 2.03 -3.82
N THR A 109 -10.86 2.57 -4.54
CA THR A 109 -12.02 3.25 -3.93
C THR A 109 -12.83 2.30 -3.03
N LYS A 110 -13.18 1.12 -3.54
CA LYS A 110 -13.93 0.09 -2.78
C LYS A 110 -13.19 -0.34 -1.51
N ASN A 111 -11.86 -0.44 -1.58
CA ASN A 111 -11.05 -0.85 -0.44
C ASN A 111 -10.84 0.29 0.57
N ILE A 112 -10.79 1.55 0.12
CA ILE A 112 -10.77 2.72 1.01
C ILE A 112 -12.09 2.82 1.79
N GLU A 113 -13.23 2.60 1.15
CA GLU A 113 -14.54 2.57 1.83
C GLU A 113 -14.61 1.47 2.89
N LYS A 114 -14.21 0.24 2.54
CA LYS A 114 -14.12 -0.87 3.51
C LYS A 114 -13.18 -0.55 4.68
N ALA A 115 -12.03 0.06 4.41
CA ALA A 115 -11.10 0.46 5.46
C ALA A 115 -11.70 1.55 6.38
N ASN A 116 -12.47 2.50 5.83
CA ASN A 116 -13.16 3.51 6.65
C ASN A 116 -14.17 2.86 7.60
N SER A 117 -15.03 1.95 7.11
CA SER A 117 -16.01 1.25 7.95
C SER A 117 -15.33 0.47 9.09
N LEU A 118 -14.24 -0.23 8.82
CA LEU A 118 -13.49 -0.98 9.84
C LEU A 118 -12.80 -0.06 10.87
N ILE A 119 -12.45 1.17 10.50
CA ILE A 119 -11.86 2.14 11.43
C ILE A 119 -12.94 2.77 12.32
N GLU A 120 -14.16 2.94 11.82
CA GLU A 120 -15.31 3.40 12.62
C GLU A 120 -15.72 2.37 13.68
N GLU A 121 -15.59 1.08 13.38
CA GLU A 121 -15.88 -0.03 14.31
C GLU A 121 -14.88 -0.14 15.48
N GLY A 122 -13.69 0.48 15.38
CA GLY A 122 -12.70 0.47 16.46
C GLY A 122 -11.26 0.44 15.98
N GLY A 123 -10.87 1.38 15.10
CA GLY A 123 -9.52 1.47 14.57
C GLY A 123 -8.54 2.22 15.46
N ASP A 124 -7.31 1.70 15.54
CA ASP A 124 -6.19 2.41 16.18
C ASP A 124 -5.92 3.76 15.52
N TRP A 125 -5.50 4.73 16.34
CA TRP A 125 -5.19 6.08 15.89
C TRP A 125 -4.09 6.13 14.81
N ASP A 126 -3.02 5.32 14.94
CA ASP A 126 -1.94 5.22 13.93
C ASP A 126 -2.48 4.72 12.59
N ARG A 127 -3.33 3.70 12.61
CA ARG A 127 -3.97 3.11 11.43
C ARG A 127 -4.90 4.10 10.71
N ARG A 128 -5.61 4.95 11.47
CA ARG A 128 -6.40 6.06 10.91
C ARG A 128 -5.53 7.08 10.18
N ASN A 129 -4.37 7.43 10.72
CA ASN A 129 -3.46 8.36 10.06
C ASN A 129 -2.88 7.78 8.77
N ARG A 130 -2.54 6.48 8.75
CA ARG A 130 -2.14 5.81 7.50
C ARG A 130 -3.24 5.85 6.44
N LEU A 131 -4.49 5.57 6.80
CA LEU A 131 -5.60 5.65 5.85
C LEU A 131 -5.79 7.06 5.28
N LYS A 132 -5.59 8.12 6.09
CA LYS A 132 -5.60 9.52 5.60
C LYS A 132 -4.56 9.74 4.50
N VAL A 133 -3.34 9.21 4.66
CA VAL A 133 -2.28 9.30 3.65
C VAL A 133 -2.68 8.56 2.37
N TYR A 134 -3.19 7.32 2.46
CA TYR A 134 -3.66 6.56 1.29
C TYR A 134 -4.80 7.29 0.57
N ARG A 135 -5.75 7.85 1.33
CA ARG A 135 -6.87 8.63 0.79
C ARG A 135 -6.38 9.92 0.12
N GLY A 136 -5.45 10.64 0.75
CA GLY A 136 -4.82 11.83 0.18
C GLY A 136 -4.11 11.53 -1.15
N LEU A 137 -3.36 10.43 -1.22
CA LEU A 137 -2.69 9.98 -2.44
C LEU A 137 -3.68 9.63 -3.56
N TYR A 138 -4.80 8.97 -3.21
CA TYR A 138 -5.87 8.69 -4.16
C TYR A 138 -6.54 9.98 -4.66
N SER A 139 -6.90 10.91 -3.77
CA SER A 139 -7.48 12.21 -4.14
C SER A 139 -6.55 13.03 -5.04
N MET A 140 -5.24 12.99 -4.79
CA MET A 140 -4.24 13.62 -5.67
C MET A 140 -4.24 12.97 -7.06
N SER A 141 -4.43 11.65 -7.16
CA SER A 141 -4.52 10.93 -8.45
C SER A 141 -5.80 11.28 -9.24
N VAL A 142 -6.90 11.58 -8.54
CA VAL A 142 -8.18 12.03 -9.12
C VAL A 142 -8.19 13.55 -9.39
N ARG A 143 -7.11 14.26 -9.05
CA ARG A 143 -6.96 15.73 -9.14
C ARG A 143 -7.90 16.53 -8.21
N ASP A 144 -8.35 15.92 -7.13
CA ASP A 144 -9.05 16.62 -6.04
C ASP A 144 -8.04 17.09 -4.99
N PHE A 145 -7.52 18.30 -5.21
CA PHE A 145 -6.49 18.90 -4.35
C PHE A 145 -7.04 19.40 -3.01
N ASP A 146 -8.33 19.77 -2.95
CA ASP A 146 -8.94 20.30 -1.72
C ASP A 146 -9.02 19.22 -0.64
N THR A 147 -9.48 18.03 -1.03
CA THR A 147 -9.54 16.88 -0.14
C THR A 147 -8.15 16.34 0.16
N ALA A 148 -7.24 16.32 -0.83
CA ALA A 148 -5.87 15.86 -0.66
C ALA A 148 -5.09 16.74 0.34
N ALA A 149 -5.16 18.07 0.20
CA ALA A 149 -4.45 19.00 1.07
C ALA A 149 -4.90 18.88 2.54
N LYS A 150 -6.21 18.75 2.80
CA LYS A 150 -6.72 18.54 4.17
C LYS A 150 -6.19 17.25 4.78
N ASN A 151 -6.27 16.14 4.04
CA ASN A 151 -5.81 14.83 4.53
C ASN A 151 -4.30 14.79 4.73
N PHE A 152 -3.51 15.44 3.86
CA PHE A 152 -2.07 15.49 3.99
C PHE A 152 -1.63 16.37 5.16
N LEU A 153 -2.19 17.57 5.32
CA LEU A 153 -1.86 18.48 6.43
C LEU A 153 -2.11 17.85 7.80
N ASP A 154 -3.23 17.13 7.95
CA ASP A 154 -3.55 16.38 9.17
C ASP A 154 -2.55 15.25 9.46
N ALA A 155 -1.97 14.66 8.41
CA ALA A 155 -1.07 13.51 8.51
C ALA A 155 0.42 13.89 8.61
N VAL A 156 0.81 15.15 8.37
CA VAL A 156 2.23 15.61 8.44
C VAL A 156 2.86 15.35 9.79
N ALA A 157 2.15 15.66 10.87
CA ALA A 157 2.69 15.56 12.22
C ALA A 157 2.90 14.10 12.69
N THR A 158 2.35 13.12 11.97
CA THR A 158 2.15 11.75 12.45
C THR A 158 2.42 10.70 11.38
N PHE A 159 3.27 11.06 10.41
CA PHE A 159 3.56 10.21 9.26
C PHE A 159 4.36 8.97 9.69
N THR A 160 3.75 7.79 9.54
CA THR A 160 4.39 6.48 9.79
C THR A 160 4.41 5.57 8.56
N SER A 161 4.04 6.09 7.38
CA SER A 161 3.83 5.31 6.15
C SER A 161 5.03 5.27 5.21
N TYR A 162 6.19 4.81 5.70
CA TYR A 162 7.43 4.68 4.90
C TYR A 162 7.33 3.67 3.74
N GLU A 163 6.25 2.87 3.71
CA GLU A 163 6.00 1.88 2.66
C GLU A 163 5.52 2.50 1.34
N LEU A 164 5.02 3.73 1.38
CA LEU A 164 4.53 4.46 0.20
C LEU A 164 5.59 5.39 -0.39
N MET A 165 6.20 6.20 0.47
CA MET A 165 7.15 7.23 0.07
C MET A 165 8.04 7.64 1.23
N ASP A 166 9.20 8.20 0.89
CA ASP A 166 10.07 8.84 1.86
C ASP A 166 9.41 10.10 2.44
N TYR A 167 9.73 10.41 3.70
CA TYR A 167 9.15 11.53 4.43
C TYR A 167 9.40 12.86 3.72
N LYS A 168 10.59 13.04 3.11
CA LYS A 168 10.92 14.23 2.31
C LYS A 168 9.98 14.39 1.13
N THR A 169 9.71 13.29 0.42
CA THR A 169 8.81 13.29 -0.74
C THR A 169 7.37 13.57 -0.33
N PHE A 170 6.95 13.03 0.82
CA PHE A 170 5.64 13.29 1.41
C PHE A 170 5.42 14.77 1.74
N ILE A 171 6.41 15.44 2.34
CA ILE A 171 6.34 16.88 2.61
C ILE A 171 6.21 17.66 1.31
N ILE A 172 7.00 17.33 0.28
CA ILE A 172 6.93 18.02 -1.01
C ILE A 172 5.52 17.91 -1.61
N TYR A 173 4.92 16.72 -1.63
CA TYR A 173 3.55 16.55 -2.14
C TYR A 173 2.51 17.27 -1.30
N THR A 174 2.71 17.32 0.02
CA THR A 174 1.82 18.07 0.92
C THR A 174 1.87 19.56 0.61
N VAL A 175 3.07 20.13 0.48
CA VAL A 175 3.26 21.56 0.16
C VAL A 175 2.68 21.88 -1.22
N MET A 176 2.97 21.05 -2.23
CA MET A 176 2.43 21.22 -3.58
C MET A 176 0.90 21.19 -3.61
N SER A 177 0.29 20.23 -2.90
CA SER A 177 -1.17 20.13 -2.81
C SER A 177 -1.78 21.31 -2.04
N ALA A 178 -1.12 21.74 -0.95
CA ALA A 178 -1.56 22.87 -0.14
C ALA A 178 -1.49 24.20 -0.90
N MET A 179 -0.47 24.42 -1.73
CA MET A 179 -0.34 25.62 -2.58
C MET A 179 -1.46 25.74 -3.61
N ILE A 180 -2.00 24.62 -4.09
CA ILE A 180 -3.07 24.61 -5.09
C ILE A 180 -4.45 24.78 -4.43
N ALA A 181 -4.67 24.13 -3.28
CA ALA A 181 -5.98 24.08 -2.63
C ALA A 181 -6.31 25.29 -1.74
N LEU A 182 -5.31 25.84 -1.03
CA LEU A 182 -5.56 26.86 -0.01
C LEU A 182 -5.46 28.28 -0.58
N LYS A 183 -6.34 29.16 -0.09
CA LYS A 183 -6.24 30.60 -0.36
C LYS A 183 -5.06 31.18 0.42
N ARG A 184 -4.48 32.27 -0.09
CA ARG A 184 -3.33 32.99 0.51
C ARG A 184 -3.36 33.17 2.04
N PRO A 185 -4.48 33.54 2.70
CA PRO A 185 -4.50 33.69 4.16
C PRO A 185 -4.32 32.34 4.89
N ASP A 186 -5.02 31.29 4.46
CA ASP A 186 -4.98 29.96 5.09
C ASP A 186 -3.63 29.27 4.89
N LEU A 187 -2.95 29.55 3.77
CA LEU A 187 -1.60 29.06 3.51
C LEU A 187 -0.60 29.65 4.52
N ARG A 188 -0.70 30.95 4.81
CA ARG A 188 0.19 31.62 5.76
C ARG A 188 0.00 31.09 7.18
N GLU A 189 -1.23 30.74 7.56
CA GLU A 189 -1.51 30.21 8.88
C GLU A 189 -1.08 28.74 9.01
N LYS A 190 -1.39 27.88 8.03
CA LYS A 190 -1.11 26.43 8.16
C LYS A 190 0.29 26.01 7.75
N VAL A 191 0.91 26.70 6.79
CA VAL A 191 2.24 26.33 6.25
C VAL A 191 3.37 27.11 6.92
N ASN A 192 3.15 28.37 7.34
CA ASN A 192 4.21 29.13 8.02
C ASN A 192 4.23 28.95 9.55
N LEU A 193 3.14 28.50 10.20
CA LEU A 193 3.19 28.10 11.62
C LEU A 193 3.54 26.63 11.81
N SER A 194 3.33 25.77 10.82
CA SER A 194 3.91 24.44 10.89
C SER A 194 5.39 24.57 10.58
N ASP A 195 6.26 24.16 11.51
CA ASP A 195 7.73 24.14 11.44
C ASP A 195 8.33 23.31 10.28
N THR A 196 7.59 23.14 9.18
CA THR A 196 8.01 22.46 7.97
C THR A 196 9.11 23.23 7.22
N CYS A 197 9.13 24.57 7.34
CA CYS A 197 10.16 25.38 6.69
C CYS A 197 11.49 25.40 7.47
N SER A 198 11.46 25.36 8.80
CA SER A 198 12.66 25.35 9.65
C SER A 198 13.42 24.01 9.55
N LEU A 199 12.72 22.87 9.41
CA LEU A 199 13.34 21.54 9.29
C LEU A 199 14.13 21.29 8.01
N SER A 200 13.84 22.03 6.92
CA SER A 200 14.61 21.93 5.68
C SER A 200 15.96 22.65 5.74
N THR A 201 16.12 23.58 6.70
CA THR A 201 17.35 24.38 6.85
C THR A 201 18.33 23.74 7.83
N THR A 202 17.88 22.83 8.71
CA THR A 202 18.73 22.19 9.73
C THR A 202 19.48 20.94 9.24
N TYR A 203 19.26 20.51 8.00
CA TYR A 203 19.95 19.36 7.37
C TYR A 203 20.65 19.74 6.06
N ILE A 204 21.35 20.88 6.06
CA ILE A 204 22.41 21.22 5.10
C ILE A 204 23.69 21.48 5.88
#